data_AF-A0A2E5VP27-F1
#
_entry.id   AF-A0A2E5VP27-F1
#
_cell.length_a   1.000
_cell.length_b   1.000
_cell.length_c   1.000
_cell.angle_alpha   90.00
_cell.angle_beta   90.00
_cell.angle_gamma   90.00
#
_symmetry.space_group_name_H-M   'P 1'
#
loop_
_entity.id
_entity.type
_entity.pdbx_description
1 polymer ?
#
loop_
_entity_poly.entity_id
_entity_poly.type
_entity_poly.pdbx_seq_one_letter_code
_entity_poly.pdbx_strand_id
1 'polypeptide(L)'
;MLTRLKSLRLISECVGDEIWSTELCREKGIPQAWVEELADCFESGYESDRQTIYHESRMVNQYHGVRDVDLAFKLAEYLGVNSQQASSHALGMRSKVRALKEAVEEL
;
A
#
# COMPACT_ATOMS: atom_id res chain seq x y z
N MET A 1 -17.07 -4.52 -7.17
CA MET A 1 -17.37 -4.07 -5.80
C MET A 1 -16.44 -4.79 -4.84
N LEU A 2 -15.82 -4.09 -3.88
CA LEU A 2 -14.87 -4.70 -2.94
C LEU A 2 -15.65 -5.41 -1.82
N THR A 3 -15.47 -6.72 -1.65
CA THR A 3 -16.10 -7.47 -0.54
C THR A 3 -15.21 -7.42 0.70
N ARG A 4 -15.79 -7.64 1.89
CA ARG A 4 -15.02 -7.73 3.14
C ARG A 4 -13.90 -8.77 3.04
N LEU A 5 -14.22 -10.00 2.60
CA LEU A 5 -13.24 -11.08 2.40
C LEU A 5 -12.09 -10.67 1.46
N LYS A 6 -12.42 -10.00 0.34
CA LYS A 6 -11.40 -9.54 -0.60
C LYS A 6 -10.51 -8.46 0.01
N SER A 7 -11.09 -7.57 0.80
CA SER A 7 -10.36 -6.50 1.48
C SER A 7 -9.40 -7.06 2.54
N LEU A 8 -9.83 -8.08 3.30
CA LEU A 8 -8.98 -8.82 4.24
C LEU A 8 -7.79 -9.49 3.53
N ARG A 9 -8.04 -10.11 2.37
CA ARG A 9 -6.96 -10.68 1.56
C ARG A 9 -6.00 -9.60 1.07
N LEU A 10 -6.50 -8.49 0.54
CA LEU A 10 -5.65 -7.42 0.01
C LEU A 10 -4.78 -6.78 1.09
N ILE A 11 -5.34 -6.51 2.29
CA ILE A 11 -4.53 -5.92 3.37
C ILE A 11 -3.44 -6.90 3.83
N SER A 12 -3.71 -8.22 3.83
CA SER A 12 -2.71 -9.24 4.15
C SER A 12 -1.51 -9.26 3.19
N GLU A 13 -1.71 -8.85 1.93
CA GLU A 13 -0.68 -8.77 0.90
C GLU A 13 0.18 -7.50 0.99
N CYS A 14 -0.24 -6.48 1.76
CA CYS A 14 0.55 -5.26 1.96
C CYS A 14 1.74 -5.53 2.90
N VAL A 15 2.94 -5.05 2.57
CA VAL A 15 4.17 -5.19 3.36
C VAL A 15 4.53 -3.88 4.06
N GLY A 16 4.23 -2.75 3.43
CA GLY A 16 4.43 -1.39 3.90
C GLY A 16 5.64 -0.69 3.30
N ASP A 17 6.32 -1.26 2.32
CA ASP A 17 7.39 -0.57 1.60
C ASP A 17 7.46 -0.98 0.13
N GLU A 18 6.33 -1.42 -0.41
CA GLU A 18 6.18 -1.73 -1.83
C GLU A 18 5.37 -0.65 -2.54
N ILE A 19 5.61 -0.52 -3.84
CA ILE A 19 4.77 0.28 -4.73
C ILE A 19 4.15 -0.68 -5.73
N TRP A 20 2.83 -0.73 -5.78
CA TRP A 20 2.07 -1.55 -6.72
C TRP A 20 1.79 -0.75 -7.98
N SER A 21 2.03 -1.33 -9.16
CA SER A 21 1.63 -0.72 -10.42
C SER A 21 0.12 -0.53 -10.47
N THR A 22 -0.34 0.47 -11.23
CA THR A 22 -1.78 0.68 -11.42
C THR A 22 -2.46 -0.52 -12.08
N GLU A 23 -1.74 -1.22 -12.95
CA GLU A 23 -2.14 -2.47 -13.58
C GLU A 23 -2.37 -3.56 -12.52
N LEU A 24 -1.40 -3.78 -11.63
CA LEU A 24 -1.51 -4.76 -10.55
C LEU A 24 -2.70 -4.42 -9.63
N CYS A 25 -2.89 -3.15 -9.31
CA CYS A 25 -4.04 -2.70 -8.52
C CYS A 25 -5.38 -3.05 -9.19
N ARG A 26 -5.49 -2.87 -10.51
CA ARG A 26 -6.68 -3.21 -11.30
C ARG A 26 -6.89 -4.73 -11.36
N GLU A 27 -5.84 -5.53 -11.55
CA GLU A 27 -5.92 -6.99 -11.57
C GLU A 27 -6.35 -7.56 -10.23
N LYS A 28 -5.80 -7.03 -9.14
CA LYS A 28 -6.25 -7.32 -7.77
C LYS A 28 -7.65 -6.77 -7.50
N GLY A 29 -8.21 -5.98 -8.41
CA GLY A 29 -9.54 -5.40 -8.39
C GLY A 29 -9.77 -4.45 -7.23
N ILE A 30 -8.77 -3.62 -6.97
CA ILE A 30 -8.88 -2.38 -6.19
C ILE A 30 -9.78 -1.41 -6.99
N PRO A 31 -10.67 -0.64 -6.33
CA PRO A 31 -11.55 0.29 -7.04
C PRO A 31 -10.73 1.33 -7.81
N GLN A 32 -11.10 1.62 -9.05
CA GLN A 32 -10.38 2.57 -9.90
C GLN A 32 -10.26 3.96 -9.26
N ALA A 33 -11.31 4.43 -8.57
CA ALA A 33 -11.28 5.69 -7.82
C ALA A 33 -10.20 5.71 -6.72
N TRP A 34 -9.90 4.57 -6.09
CA TRP A 34 -8.82 4.50 -5.10
C TRP A 34 -7.45 4.52 -5.76
N VAL A 35 -7.31 3.86 -6.91
CA VAL A 35 -6.07 3.90 -7.69
C VAL A 35 -5.78 5.32 -8.15
N GLU A 36 -6.80 6.04 -8.65
CA GLU A 36 -6.65 7.44 -9.08
C GLU A 36 -6.32 8.39 -7.94
N GLU A 37 -6.85 8.14 -6.74
CA GLU A 37 -6.59 8.96 -5.57
C GLU A 37 -5.20 8.70 -4.95
N LEU A 38 -4.76 7.44 -4.94
CA LEU A 38 -3.54 7.02 -4.24
C LEU A 38 -2.32 6.90 -5.15
N ALA A 39 -2.50 6.86 -6.47
CA ALA A 39 -1.39 6.72 -7.39
C ALA A 39 -0.58 8.02 -7.45
N ASP A 40 0.74 7.87 -7.40
CA ASP A 40 1.68 8.99 -7.53
C ASP A 40 2.90 8.58 -8.35
N CYS A 41 3.63 9.56 -8.85
CA CYS A 41 4.92 9.40 -9.52
C CYS A 41 6.04 9.43 -8.48
N PHE A 42 6.54 8.26 -8.10
CA PHE A 42 7.66 8.16 -7.16
C PHE A 42 9.00 8.27 -7.89
N GLU A 43 9.81 9.25 -7.52
CA GLU A 43 11.16 9.44 -8.03
C GLU A 43 12.20 8.74 -7.15
N SER A 44 13.13 8.01 -7.77
CA SER A 44 14.35 7.59 -7.08
C SER A 44 15.29 8.80 -6.99
N GLY A 45 15.52 9.32 -5.78
CA GLY A 45 16.57 10.32 -5.56
C GLY A 45 17.94 9.76 -5.94
N TYR A 46 18.72 10.50 -6.73
CA TYR A 46 20.05 10.10 -7.20
C TYR A 46 21.16 10.23 -6.13
N GLU A 47 20.84 10.24 -4.83
CA GLU A 47 21.86 10.45 -3.78
C GLU A 47 22.53 9.14 -3.33
N SER A 48 21.91 7.98 -3.55
CA SER A 48 22.50 6.66 -3.25
C SER A 48 21.90 5.55 -4.11
N ASP A 49 22.72 4.61 -4.57
CA ASP A 49 22.32 3.36 -5.28
C ASP A 49 21.23 2.55 -4.55
N ARG A 50 21.07 2.79 -3.23
CA ARG A 50 20.02 2.20 -2.38
C ARG A 50 18.62 2.79 -2.59
N GLN A 51 18.49 3.86 -3.38
CA GLN A 51 17.23 4.56 -3.65
C GLN A 51 16.66 4.20 -5.04
N THR A 52 17.35 3.36 -5.81
CA THR A 52 16.97 2.98 -7.17
C THR A 52 15.74 2.07 -7.20
N ILE A 53 14.70 2.50 -7.91
CA ILE A 53 13.51 1.68 -8.15
C ILE A 53 13.80 0.74 -9.33
N TYR A 54 13.64 -0.56 -9.10
CA TYR A 54 13.77 -1.59 -10.13
C TYR A 54 12.37 -2.09 -10.53
N HIS A 55 12.05 -1.98 -11.81
CA HIS A 55 10.84 -2.55 -12.41
C HIS A 55 11.24 -3.51 -13.54
N GLU A 56 10.82 -4.78 -13.48
CA GLU A 56 11.16 -5.82 -14.48
C GLU A 56 12.68 -5.91 -14.80
N SER A 57 13.51 -5.85 -13.77
CA SER A 57 14.98 -5.84 -13.90
C SER A 57 15.55 -4.64 -14.68
N ARG A 58 14.76 -3.56 -14.86
CA ARG A 58 15.21 -2.28 -15.41
C ARG A 58 15.14 -1.18 -14.35
N MET A 59 16.18 -0.34 -14.34
CA MET A 59 16.23 0.87 -13.53
C MET A 59 15.27 1.90 -14.11
N VAL A 60 14.30 2.36 -13.31
CA VAL A 60 13.37 3.43 -13.70
C VAL A 60 13.52 4.59 -12.72
N ASN A 61 13.70 5.80 -13.27
CA ASN A 61 13.92 7.01 -12.47
C ASN A 61 12.62 7.54 -11.86
N GLN A 62 11.49 7.14 -12.44
CA GLN A 62 10.14 7.44 -12.01
C GLN A 62 9.32 6.16 -12.09
N TYR A 63 8.58 5.86 -11.03
CA TYR A 63 7.64 4.75 -10.99
C TYR A 63 6.27 5.25 -10.56
N HIS A 64 5.31 5.13 -11.47
CA HIS A 64 3.92 5.50 -11.21
C HIS A 64 3.16 4.32 -10.62
N GLY A 65 2.67 4.46 -9.40
CA GLY A 65 1.98 3.38 -8.72
C GLY A 65 1.35 3.82 -7.41
N VAL A 66 0.84 2.86 -6.65
CA VAL A 66 0.21 3.06 -5.34
C VAL A 66 1.11 2.45 -4.29
N ARG A 67 1.52 3.22 -3.27
CA ARG A 67 2.22 2.62 -2.12
C ARG A 67 1.29 1.69 -1.37
N ASP A 68 1.77 0.51 -1.08
CA ASP A 68 0.98 -0.51 -0.37
C ASP A 68 0.62 -0.08 1.06
N VAL A 69 1.44 0.76 1.70
CA VAL A 69 1.12 1.36 3.00
C VAL A 69 -0.12 2.25 2.91
N ASP A 70 -0.22 3.13 1.92
CA ASP A 70 -1.38 4.03 1.77
C ASP A 70 -2.64 3.22 1.44
N LEU A 71 -2.48 2.17 0.63
CA LEU A 71 -3.55 1.21 0.36
C LEU A 71 -3.99 0.45 1.63
N ALA A 72 -3.04 0.05 2.50
CA ALA A 72 -3.35 -0.63 3.75
C ALA A 72 -4.15 0.27 4.71
N PHE A 73 -3.80 1.57 4.81
CA PHE A 73 -4.59 2.54 5.56
C PHE A 73 -6.03 2.59 5.05
N LYS A 74 -6.21 2.73 3.74
CA LYS A 74 -7.53 2.81 3.11
C LYS A 74 -8.35 1.53 3.28
N LEU A 75 -7.70 0.36 3.18
CA LEU A 75 -8.34 -0.94 3.41
C LEU A 75 -8.78 -1.10 4.86
N ALA A 76 -7.94 -0.69 5.83
CA ALA A 76 -8.27 -0.76 7.25
C ALA A 76 -9.49 0.13 7.58
N GLU A 77 -9.51 1.37 7.07
CA GLU A 77 -10.65 2.28 7.23
C GLU A 77 -11.93 1.69 6.61
N TYR A 78 -11.84 1.14 5.39
CA TYR A 78 -12.97 0.47 4.74
C TYR A 78 -13.48 -0.75 5.53
N LEU A 79 -12.60 -1.44 6.26
CA LEU A 79 -12.95 -2.58 7.10
C LEU A 79 -13.53 -2.19 8.47
N GLY A 80 -13.49 -0.90 8.82
CA GLY A 80 -14.03 -0.34 10.06
C GLY A 80 -12.98 -0.08 11.15
N VAL A 81 -11.69 -0.18 10.85
CA VAL A 81 -10.60 0.13 11.80
C VAL A 81 -10.30 1.62 11.78
N ASN A 82 -10.11 2.22 12.97
CA ASN A 82 -9.48 3.53 13.09
C ASN A 82 -7.96 3.37 12.85
N SER A 83 -7.55 3.50 11.60
CA SER A 83 -6.17 3.27 11.16
C SER A 83 -5.16 4.20 11.85
N GLN A 84 -5.58 5.42 12.20
CA GLN A 84 -4.71 6.44 12.78
C GLN A 84 -4.41 6.09 14.24
N GLN A 85 -5.42 5.60 14.96
CA GLN A 85 -5.25 5.08 16.30
C GLN A 85 -4.41 3.79 16.30
N ALA A 86 -4.75 2.84 15.43
CA ALA A 86 -4.08 1.53 15.33
C ALA A 86 -2.58 1.67 15.02
N SER A 87 -2.21 2.64 14.19
CA SER A 87 -0.82 2.84 13.75
C SER A 87 -0.04 3.89 14.56
N SER A 88 -0.65 4.49 15.58
CA SER A 88 -0.10 5.66 16.30
C SER A 88 1.24 5.39 17.00
N HIS A 89 1.45 4.17 17.49
CA HIS A 89 2.69 3.75 18.16
C HIS A 89 3.71 3.09 17.23
N ALA A 90 3.36 2.87 15.95
CA ALA A 90 4.22 2.17 15.00
C ALA A 90 5.23 3.11 14.34
N LEU A 91 6.52 2.77 14.47
CA LEU A 91 7.63 3.51 13.86
C LEU A 91 8.06 2.84 12.55
N GLY A 92 7.87 3.54 11.43
CA GLY A 92 8.18 3.04 10.08
C GLY A 92 6.97 2.47 9.34
N MET A 93 7.05 2.37 8.02
CA MET A 93 5.89 2.02 7.19
C MET A 93 5.48 0.54 7.35
N ARG A 94 6.44 -0.39 7.38
CA ARG A 94 6.17 -1.83 7.61
C ARG A 94 5.50 -2.11 8.95
N SER A 95 5.93 -1.44 10.02
CA SER A 95 5.34 -1.61 11.35
C SER A 95 3.91 -1.04 11.41
N LYS A 96 3.64 0.06 10.70
CA LYS A 96 2.27 0.59 10.55
C LYS A 96 1.36 -0.42 9.85
N VAL A 97 1.79 -0.97 8.72
CA VAL A 97 1.00 -2.00 8.02
C VAL A 97 0.74 -3.22 8.90
N ARG A 98 1.74 -3.67 9.67
CA ARG A 98 1.56 -4.75 10.64
C ARG A 98 0.50 -4.41 11.68
N ALA A 99 0.55 -3.22 12.30
CA ALA A 99 -0.43 -2.80 13.30
C ALA A 99 -1.85 -2.71 12.71
N LEU A 100 -1.98 -2.29 11.45
CA LEU A 100 -3.27 -2.28 10.75
C LEU A 100 -3.82 -3.68 10.49
N LYS A 101 -2.96 -4.64 10.12
CA LYS A 101 -3.36 -6.05 9.96
C LYS A 101 -3.86 -6.64 11.29
N GLU A 102 -3.10 -6.46 12.35
CA GLU A 102 -3.46 -6.93 13.70
C GLU A 102 -4.81 -6.33 14.14
N ALA A 103 -5.01 -5.02 13.97
CA ALA A 103 -6.27 -4.36 14.33
C ALA A 103 -7.48 -4.83 13.48
N VAL A 104 -7.26 -5.22 12.23
CA VAL A 104 -8.30 -5.78 11.36
C VAL A 104 -8.67 -7.22 11.77
N GLU A 105 -7.70 -8.00 12.24
CA GLU A 105 -7.92 -9.38 12.71
C GLU A 105 -8.69 -9.43 14.05
N GLU A 106 -8.61 -8.37 14.84
CA GLU A 106 -9.30 -8.23 16.14
C GLU A 106 -10.76 -7.72 16.06
N LEU A 107 -11.25 -7.37 14.86
CA LEU A 107 -12.63 -6.89 14.60
C LEU A 107 -13.67 -8.00 14.43
#